data_AF-A0A846MPW0-F1
#
_entry.id   AF-A0A846MPW0-F1
#
_cell.length_a   1.000
_cell.length_b   1.000
_cell.length_c   1.000
_cell.angle_alpha   90.00
_cell.angle_beta   90.00
_cell.angle_gamma   90.00
#
_symmetry.space_group_name_H-M   'P 1'
#
loop_
_entity.id
_entity.type
_entity.pdbx_description
1 polymer ?
#
loop_
_entity_poly.entity_id
_entity_poly.type
_entity_poly.pdbx_seq_one_letter_code
_entity_poly.pdbx_strand_id
1 'polypeptide(L)' 'MKKAFQLILNPVIGIIIGSIILMKFMPFGTFNYKEIGFYLCIFGAIIMELSLRYVLKKYQKD' A
#
# COMPACT_ATOMS: atom_id res chain seq x y z
N MET A 1 -17.03 -3.97 -13.17
CA MET A 1 -15.78 -4.62 -12.68
C MET A 1 -14.49 -4.00 -13.23
N LYS A 2 -14.34 -3.72 -14.54
CA LYS A 2 -13.07 -3.17 -15.10
C LYS A 2 -12.61 -1.82 -14.50
N LYS A 3 -13.52 -0.90 -14.15
CA LYS A 3 -13.17 0.43 -13.62
C LYS A 3 -12.67 0.43 -12.16
N ALA A 4 -13.23 -0.42 -11.30
CA ALA A 4 -12.78 -0.55 -9.91
C ALA A 4 -11.36 -1.15 -9.83
N PHE A 5 -11.06 -2.10 -10.72
CA PHE A 5 -9.73 -2.70 -10.83
C PHE A 5 -8.68 -1.68 -11.29
N GLN A 6 -9.02 -0.79 -12.23
CA GLN A 6 -8.16 0.32 -12.62
C GLN A 6 -7.93 1.35 -11.50
N LEU A 7 -8.91 1.56 -10.61
CA LEU A 7 -8.78 2.47 -9.48
C LEU A 7 -7.81 1.92 -8.42
N ILE A 8 -7.87 0.61 -8.14
CA ILE A 8 -6.91 -0.09 -7.26
C ILE A 8 -5.51 -0.14 -7.92
N LEU A 9 -5.45 -0.22 -9.25
CA LEU A 9 -4.22 -0.13 -10.02
C LEU A 9 -3.59 1.27 -10.06
N ASN A 10 -4.19 2.30 -9.45
CA ASN A 10 -3.50 3.57 -9.24
C ASN A 10 -2.56 3.46 -8.02
N PRO A 11 -1.23 3.58 -8.20
CA PRO A 11 -0.26 3.37 -7.13
C PRO A 11 -0.51 4.26 -5.91
N VAL A 12 -0.98 5.48 -6.15
CA VAL A 12 -1.25 6.44 -5.06
C VAL A 12 -2.39 5.94 -4.17
N ILE A 13 -3.45 5.39 -4.77
CA ILE A 13 -4.61 4.89 -4.03
C ILE A 13 -4.22 3.63 -3.24
N GLY A 14 -3.45 2.73 -3.85
CA GLY A 14 -2.91 1.54 -3.19
C GLY A 14 -2.05 1.87 -1.97
N ILE A 15 -1.18 2.88 -2.08
CA ILE A 15 -0.34 3.36 -0.97
C ILE A 15 -1.21 3.97 0.15
N ILE A 16 -2.18 4.82 -0.18
CA ILE A 16 -3.04 5.45 0.84
C ILE A 16 -3.83 4.39 1.61
N ILE A 17 -4.49 3.47 0.90
CA ILE A 17 -5.27 2.40 1.51
C ILE A 17 -4.37 1.46 2.30
N GLY A 18 -3.24 1.04 1.72
CA GLY A 18 -2.25 0.19 2.38
C GLY A 18 -1.70 0.81 3.65
N SER A 19 -1.44 2.12 3.65
CA SER A 19 -0.98 2.85 4.83
C SER A 19 -2.04 2.86 5.94
N ILE A 20 -3.30 3.14 5.59
CA ILE A 20 -4.42 3.13 6.56
C ILE A 20 -4.62 1.73 7.15
N ILE A 21 -4.55 0.69 6.32
CA ILE A 21 -4.65 -0.70 6.77
C ILE A 21 -3.49 -1.04 7.70
N LEU A 22 -2.25 -0.73 7.33
CA LEU A 22 -1.08 -1.01 8.16
C LEU A 22 -1.15 -0.26 9.49
N MET A 23 -1.55 1.02 9.49
CA MET A 23 -1.72 1.80 10.72
C MET A 23 -2.79 1.21 11.63
N LYS A 24 -3.83 0.59 11.07
CA LYS A 24 -4.95 0.04 11.84
C LYS A 24 -4.69 -1.38 12.37
N PHE A 25 -3.88 -2.17 11.68
CA PHE A 25 -3.73 -3.60 11.99
C PHE A 25 -2.32 -4.02 12.44
N MET A 26 -1.27 -3.21 12.19
CA MET A 26 0.04 -3.54 12.74
C MET A 26 0.09 -3.21 14.24
N PRO A 27 0.81 -4.03 15.04
CA PRO A 27 1.00 -3.77 16.46
C PRO A 27 1.76 -2.46 16.73
N PHE A 28 2.57 -2.01 15.78
CA PHE A 28 3.29 -0.73 15.83
C PHE A 28 2.64 0.34 14.94
N GLY A 29 1.46 0.06 14.39
CA GLY A 29 0.71 0.99 13.57
C GLY A 29 0.10 2.10 14.42
N THR A 30 0.26 3.34 13.99
CA THR A 30 -0.22 4.52 14.71
C THR A 30 -0.63 5.59 13.71
N PHE A 31 -1.68 6.33 14.04
CA PHE A 31 -2.13 7.50 13.28
C PHE A 31 -1.46 8.80 13.75
N ASN A 32 -0.56 8.72 14.75
CA ASN A 32 0.17 9.87 15.26
C ASN A 32 1.40 10.16 14.39
N TYR A 33 1.39 11.28 13.65
CA TYR A 33 2.49 11.69 12.77
C TYR A 33 3.82 11.97 13.49
N LYS A 34 3.84 12.08 14.81
CA LYS A 34 5.07 12.24 15.59
C LYS A 34 5.77 10.92 15.92
N GLU A 35 5.08 9.80 15.74
CA GLU A 35 5.60 8.48 16.07
C GLU A 35 6.22 7.82 14.84
N ILE A 36 7.31 7.08 15.05
CA ILE A 36 8.02 6.41 13.96
C ILE A 36 7.16 5.34 13.27
N GLY A 37 6.22 4.75 14.02
CA GLY A 37 5.26 3.78 13.50
C GLY A 37 4.41 4.33 12.34
N PHE A 38 4.09 5.63 12.36
CA PHE A 38 3.32 6.27 11.30
C PHE A 38 4.09 6.23 9.97
N TYR A 39 5.36 6.64 10.00
CA TYR A 39 6.23 6.63 8.82
C TYR A 39 6.58 5.21 8.37
N LEU A 40 6.74 4.26 9.30
CA LEU A 40 6.95 2.84 9.00
C LEU A 40 5.78 2.23 8.24
N CYS A 41 4.53 2.56 8.62
CA CYS A 41 3.36 2.09 7.89
C CYS A 41 3.28 2.67 6.47
N ILE A 42 3.60 3.95 6.29
CA ILE A 42 3.64 4.58 4.94
C ILE A 42 4.72 3.94 4.08
N PHE A 43 5.93 3.79 4.64
CA PHE A 43 7.05 3.17 3.93
C PHE A 43 6.77 1.71 3.57
N GLY A 44 6.18 0.95 4.49
CA GLY A 44 5.73 -0.42 4.26
C GLY A 44 4.69 -0.51 3.13
N ALA A 45 3.71 0.41 3.10
CA ALA A 45 2.71 0.46 2.04
C ALA A 45 3.35 0.74 0.66
N ILE A 46 4.34 1.64 0.60
CA ILE A 46 5.09 1.93 -0.64
C ILE A 46 5.83 0.68 -1.13
N ILE A 47 6.57 0.01 -0.25
CA ILE A 47 7.31 -1.22 -0.63
C ILE A 47 6.35 -2.29 -1.11
N MET A 48 5.23 -2.49 -0.40
CA MET A 48 4.24 -3.50 -0.74
C MET A 48 3.62 -3.22 -2.12
N GLU A 49 3.25 -1.97 -2.40
CA GLU A 49 2.68 -1.54 -3.68
C GLU A 49 3.66 -1.75 -4.84
N LEU A 50 4.93 -1.37 -4.66
CA LEU A 50 5.98 -1.57 -5.66
C LEU A 50 6.25 -3.06 -5.90
N SER A 51 6.30 -3.86 -4.83
CA SER A 51 6.51 -5.31 -4.89
C SER A 51 5.36 -5.99 -5.63
N LEU A 52 4.11 -5.62 -5.30
CA LEU A 52 2.92 -6.10 -5.98
C LEU A 52 2.97 -5.79 -7.47
N ARG A 53 3.31 -4.55 -7.85
CA ARG A 53 3.44 -4.17 -9.26
C ARG A 53 4.56 -4.88 -9.98
N TYR A 54 5.69 -5.10 -9.32
CA TYR A 54 6.79 -5.87 -9.87
C TYR A 54 6.36 -7.31 -10.16
N VAL A 55 5.69 -7.96 -9.20
CA VAL A 55 5.14 -9.31 -9.35
C VAL A 55 4.07 -9.33 -10.44
N LEU A 56 3.11 -8.42 -10.44
CA LEU A 56 2.08 -8.35 -11.49
C LEU A 56 2.68 -8.13 -12.87
N LYS A 57 3.67 -7.24 -13.04
CA LYS A 57 4.41 -7.09 -14.31
C LYS A 57 5.18 -8.35 -14.73
N LYS A 58 5.68 -9.11 -13.76
CA LYS A 58 6.45 -10.33 -14.01
C LYS A 58 5.55 -11.49 -14.41
N TYR A 59 4.38 -11.63 -13.78
CA TYR A 59 3.51 -12.80 -13.88
C TYR A 59 2.23 -12.57 -14.71
N GLN A 60 1.74 -11.33 -14.85
CA GLN A 60 0.67 -10.97 -15.79
C GLN A 60 1.25 -10.48 -17.12
N LYS A 61 2.22 -11.21 -17.67
CA LYS A 61 2.63 -11.05 -19.07
C LYS A 61 1.63 -11.76 -19.97
N ASP A 62 0.42 -11.21 -20.07
CA ASP A 62 -0.58 -11.51 -21.09
C ASP A 62 -1.30 -10.20 -21.48
#